data_AF-A0A0V0YQ40-F1
#
_entry.id   AF-A0A0V0YQ40-F1
#
_cell.length_a   1.000
_cell.length_b   1.000
_cell.length_c   1.000
_cell.angle_alpha   90.00
_cell.angle_beta   90.00
_cell.angle_gamma   90.00
#
_symmetry.space_group_name_H-M   'P 1'
#
loop_
_entity.id
_entity.type
_entity.pdbx_description
1 polymer ?
#
loop_
_entity_poly.entity_id
_entity_poly.type
_entity_poly.pdbx_seq_one_letter_code
_entity_poly.pdbx_strand_id
1 'polypeptide(L)' 'LVAKFDGILGLGFQEISIGNVVPVWYNMIDQGLIRDPVFSFWFNRNSNDGDGGEIVFGGSDPKHYKGEHTYVPVTLKGYW' A
#
# COMPACT_ATOMS: atom_id res chain seq x y z
N LEU A 1 -8.34 17.82 19.48
CA LEU A 1 -8.01 17.36 18.12
C LEU A 1 -7.82 15.85 18.21
N VAL A 2 -8.81 15.06 17.81
CA VAL A 2 -8.70 13.59 17.78
C VAL A 2 -8.50 13.22 16.32
N ALA A 3 -7.57 12.31 16.02
CA ALA A 3 -7.43 11.78 14.67
C ALA A 3 -8.76 11.14 14.25
N LYS A 4 -9.13 11.23 12.97
CA LYS A 4 -10.34 10.56 12.45
C LYS A 4 -10.16 9.04 12.29
N PHE A 5 -8.97 8.51 12.57
CA PHE A 5 -8.63 7.10 12.45
C PHE A 5 -8.24 6.52 13.81
N ASP A 6 -8.53 5.24 14.02
CA ASP A 6 -8.27 4.54 15.28
C ASP A 6 -6.92 3.80 15.32
N GLY A 7 -6.30 3.59 14.16
CA GLY A 7 -5.07 2.81 14.06
C GLY A 7 -4.32 2.92 12.74
N ILE A 8 -3.25 2.13 12.63
CA ILE A 8 -2.33 2.10 11.48
C ILE A 8 -2.24 0.66 10.98
N LEU A 9 -2.38 0.45 9.68
CA LEU A 9 -2.10 -0.81 9.01
C LEU A 9 -0.72 -0.70 8.35
N GLY A 10 0.27 -1.44 8.88
CA GLY A 10 1.62 -1.46 8.33
C GLY A 10 1.71 -2.28 7.05
N LEU A 11 2.17 -1.64 5.97
CA LEU A 11 2.45 -2.28 4.66
C LEU A 11 3.95 -2.37 4.37
N GLY A 12 4.78 -2.12 5.39
CA GLY A 12 6.23 -2.27 5.31
C GLY A 12 6.68 -3.72 5.37
N PHE A 13 8.00 -3.88 5.33
CA PHE A 13 8.66 -5.17 5.41
C PHE A 13 8.64 -5.75 6.84
N GLN A 14 8.75 -7.07 6.96
CA GLN A 14 8.78 -7.77 8.25
C GLN A 14 10.01 -7.39 9.10
N GLU A 15 11.14 -7.05 8.47
CA GLU A 15 12.42 -6.71 9.11
C GLU A 15 12.32 -5.56 10.13
N ILE A 16 11.33 -4.67 9.98
CA ILE A 16 11.07 -3.55 10.89
C ILE A 16 9.83 -3.76 11.77
N SER A 17 9.18 -4.93 11.69
CA SER A 17 8.06 -5.25 12.57
C SER A 17 8.55 -5.48 13.99
N ILE A 18 7.90 -4.83 14.96
CA ILE A 18 8.09 -5.16 16.37
C ILE A 18 7.66 -6.63 16.58
N GLY A 19 8.53 -7.42 17.22
CA GLY A 19 8.27 -8.84 17.47
C GLY A 19 8.39 -9.75 16.24
N ASN A 20 8.94 -9.27 15.12
CA ASN A 20 9.13 -10.05 13.89
C ASN A 20 7.83 -10.69 13.36
N VAL A 21 6.71 -10.00 13.54
CA VAL A 21 5.39 -10.46 13.13
C VAL A 21 5.24 -10.36 11.61
N VAL A 22 4.62 -11.37 11.01
CA VAL A 22 4.33 -11.41 9.57
C VAL A 22 3.33 -10.30 9.21
N PRO A 23 3.68 -9.34 8.34
CA PRO A 23 2.77 -8.26 7.93
C PRO A 23 1.51 -8.80 7.23
N VAL A 24 0.42 -8.03 7.28
CA VAL A 24 -0.84 -8.36 6.57
C VAL A 24 -0.59 -8.60 5.08
N TRP A 25 0.26 -7.76 4.47
CA TRP A 25 0.66 -7.87 3.07
C TRP A 25 1.28 -9.23 2.72
N TYR A 26 2.15 -9.76 3.57
CA TYR A 26 2.80 -11.06 3.34
C TYR A 26 1.79 -12.19 3.44
N ASN A 27 0.88 -12.13 4.42
CA ASN A 27 -0.20 -13.10 4.54
C ASN A 27 -1.11 -13.13 3.30
N MET A 28 -1.40 -11.96 2.69
CA MET A 28 -2.19 -11.89 1.45
C MET A 28 -1.50 -12.59 0.28
N ILE A 29 -0.18 -12.42 0.16
CA ILE A 29 0.65 -13.12 -0.84
C ILE A 29 0.62 -14.63 -0.58
N ASP A 30 0.96 -15.04 0.65
CA ASP A 30 1.15 -16.44 1.02
C ASP A 30 -0.15 -17.26 0.89
N GLN A 31 -1.30 -16.62 1.12
CA GLN A 31 -2.62 -17.22 0.95
C GLN A 31 -3.14 -17.18 -0.49
N GLY A 32 -2.40 -16.59 -1.43
CA GLY A 32 -2.79 -16.49 -2.84
C GLY A 32 -4.03 -15.61 -3.08
N LEU A 33 -4.28 -14.64 -2.20
CA LEU A 33 -5.46 -13.77 -2.28
C LEU A 33 -5.30 -12.61 -3.27
N ILE A 34 -4.08 -12.38 -3.76
CA ILE A 34 -3.73 -11.32 -4.69
C ILE A 34 -3.19 -11.91 -5.99
N ARG A 35 -3.52 -11.26 -7.11
CA ARG A 35 -3.09 -11.70 -8.43
C ARG A 35 -1.61 -11.39 -8.68
N ASP A 36 -1.23 -10.13 -8.48
CA ASP A 36 0.14 -9.66 -8.63
C ASP A 36 0.69 -9.21 -7.27
N PRO A 37 1.96 -9.46 -6.93
CA PRO A 37 2.55 -9.07 -5.64
C PRO A 37 2.91 -7.57 -5.61
N VAL A 38 1.95 -6.71 -5.91
CA VAL A 38 2.03 -5.25 -5.84
C VAL A 38 0.79 -4.67 -5.14
N PHE A 39 0.99 -3.55 -4.45
CA PHE A 39 -0.10 -2.67 -4.02
C PHE A 39 0.16 -1.26 -4.53
N SER A 40 -0.90 -0.48 -4.71
CA SER A 40 -0.80 0.88 -5.23
C SER A 40 -1.76 1.82 -4.51
N PHE A 41 -1.44 3.11 -4.57
CA PHE A 41 -2.21 4.17 -3.94
C PHE A 41 -2.58 5.24 -4.96
N TRP A 42 -3.82 5.68 -4.90
CA TRP A 42 -4.24 6.96 -5.42
C TRP A 42 -4.77 7.80 -4.27
N PHE A 43 -4.32 9.05 -4.16
CA PHE A 43 -4.82 9.99 -3.17
C PHE A 43 -5.48 11.16 -3.88
N ASN A 44 -6.76 11.39 -3.57
CA ASN A 44 -7.43 12.57 -4.07
C ASN A 44 -6.83 13.81 -3.40
N ARG A 45 -6.49 14.82 -4.20
CA ARG A 45 -5.94 16.09 -3.74
C ARG A 45 -7.00 17.17 -3.56
N ASN A 46 -8.21 16.95 -4.09
CA ASN A 46 -9.33 17.84 -3.93
C ASN A 46 -10.16 17.45 -2.70
N SER A 47 -10.04 18.21 -1.62
CA SER A 47 -10.74 17.96 -0.35
C SER A 47 -12.25 18.20 -0.40
N ASN A 48 -12.77 18.78 -1.49
CA ASN A 48 -14.20 19.07 -1.65
C ASN A 48 -14.96 17.92 -2.33
N ASP A 49 -14.25 16.93 -2.86
CA ASP A 49 -14.86 15.74 -3.46
C ASP A 49 -15.25 14.73 -2.37
N GLY A 50 -16.17 13.82 -2.69
CA GLY A 50 -16.62 12.77 -1.76
C GLY A 50 -15.60 11.66 -1.53
N ASP A 51 -14.75 11.39 -2.52
CA ASP A 51 -13.77 10.29 -2.47
C ASP A 51 -12.38 10.81 -2.08
N GLY A 52 -11.83 10.26 -0.99
CA GLY A 52 -10.51 10.68 -0.46
C GLY A 52 -9.31 10.00 -1.13
N GLY A 53 -9.50 8.84 -1.76
CA GLY A 53 -8.43 8.05 -2.36
C GLY A 53 -8.84 6.59 -2.55
N GLU A 54 -7.90 5.81 -3.09
CA GLU A 54 -8.04 4.38 -3.35
C GLU A 54 -6.73 3.66 -3.00
N ILE A 55 -6.85 2.47 -2.43
CA ILE A 55 -5.76 1.50 -2.32
C ILE A 55 -6.16 0.23 -3.07
N VAL A 56 -5.26 -0.29 -3.90
CA VAL A 56 -5.46 -1.54 -4.63
C VAL A 56 -4.42 -2.55 -4.17
N PHE A 57 -4.88 -3.72 -3.71
CA PHE A 57 -4.03 -4.89 -3.49
C PHE A 57 -4.13 -5.81 -4.70
N GLY A 58 -3.00 -6.17 -5.30
CA GLY A 58 -2.98 -7.07 -6.45
C GLY A 58 -2.92 -6.38 -7.82
N GLY A 59 -2.60 -5.08 -7.88
CA GLY A 59 -2.52 -4.33 -9.13
C GLY A 59 -2.53 -2.80 -8.94
N SER A 60 -2.92 -2.10 -10.00
CA SER A 60 -3.16 -0.64 -10.03
C SER A 60 -4.36 -0.30 -10.90
N ASP A 61 -5.13 0.74 -10.56
CA ASP A 61 -6.22 1.24 -11.42
C ASP A 61 -5.69 2.25 -12.46
N PRO A 62 -5.71 1.92 -13.76
CA PRO A 62 -5.27 2.82 -14.83
C PRO A 62 -6.04 4.13 -14.94
N LYS A 63 -7.22 4.27 -14.32
CA LYS A 63 -7.98 5.53 -14.28
C LYS A 63 -7.28 6.61 -13.47
N HIS A 64 -6.37 6.23 -12.57
CA HIS A 64 -5.76 7.11 -11.59
C HIS A 64 -4.34 7.60 -11.92
N TYR A 65 -3.80 7.24 -13.09
CA TYR A 65 -2.51 7.74 -13.58
C TYR A 65 -2.49 7.95 -15.09
N LYS A 66 -1.48 8.66 -15.59
CA LYS A 66 -1.24 8.88 -17.02
C LYS A 66 0.21 8.56 -17.35
N GLY A 67 0.43 7.93 -18.50
CA GLY A 67 1.76 7.47 -18.90
C GLY A 67 2.23 6.26 -18.08
N GLU A 68 3.53 6.03 -18.12
CA GLU A 68 4.17 4.87 -17.49
C GLU A 68 4.81 5.22 -16.15
N HIS A 69 4.86 4.23 -15.26
CA HIS A 69 5.57 4.37 -13.99
C HIS A 69 7.08 4.24 -14.20
N THR A 70 7.85 5.05 -13.48
CA THR A 70 9.30 4.87 -13.36
C THR A 70 9.59 4.00 -12.15
N TYR A 71 10.11 2.80 -12.37
CA TYR A 71 10.47 1.87 -11.30
C TYR A 71 11.95 1.97 -10.94
N VAL A 72 12.24 1.89 -9.64
CA VAL A 72 13.59 1.81 -9.08
C VAL A 72 13.67 0.65 -8.09
N PRO A 73 14.82 -0.03 -7.99
CA PRO A 73 14.97 -1.15 -7.07
C PRO A 73 15.01 -0.66 -5.62
N VAL A 74 14.43 -1.45 -4.71
CA VAL A 74 14.59 -1.26 -3.26
C VAL A 74 16.06 -1.48 -2.89
N THR A 75 16.64 -0.57 -2.12
CA THR A 75 18.06 -0.61 -1.73
C THR A 75 18.28 -1.20 -0.33
N LEU A 76 17.34 -1.00 0.58
CA LEU A 76 17.36 -1.53 1.95
C LEU A 76 16.05 -2.24 2.27
N LYS A 77 16.08 -3.57 2.27
CA LYS A 77 14.92 -4.38 2.66
C LYS A 77 14.56 -4.09 4.12
N GLY A 78 13.33 -3.62 4.34
CA GLY A 78 12.94 -2.91 5.55
C GLY A 78 12.07 -1.70 5.21
N TYR A 79 12.44 -0.99 4.14
CA TYR A 79 11.82 0.26 3.71
C TYR A 79 11.46 0.21 2.23
N TRP A 80 10.36 0.87 1.88
CA TRP A 80 9.96 1.15 0.50
C TRP A 80 10.65 2.40 0.00
#